data_AF-A0A9E5F4D8-F1
#
_entry.id   AF-A0A9E5F4D8-F1
#
_cell.length_a   1.000
_cell.length_b   1.000
_cell.length_c   1.000
_cell.angle_alpha   90.00
_cell.angle_beta   90.00
_cell.angle_gamma   90.00
#
_symmetry.space_group_name_H-M   'P 1'
#
loop_
_entity.id
_entity.type
_entity.pdbx_description
1 polymer ?
#
loop_
_entity_poly.entity_id
_entity_poly.type
_entity_poly.pdbx_seq_one_letter_code
_entity_poly.pdbx_strand_id
1 'polypeptide(L)'
;MLVLAVASQAQVYPEPVETVNLNLSPFYLSRGQVQTVHLGSDWRHIVKVYIQASGVNNFVSTFQVVANGDVKGTVLVPGSDPWYVVTVGEVASSLQLQHVSGGTAYIKAISVVRYTRPVSTVEPTPVYPIKPPSYSWPEKNEASALARQAINIINGLQPYANFDEFGLYLLPIKKAAGRAYAAAQAKGSISASVHEYLQALKAQIDYATPYVDETFERSAVFELAIELKALGERLETLLK
;
A
#
# COMPACT_ATOMS: atom_id res chain seq x y z
N MET A 1 0.14 49.65 11.74
CA MET A 1 0.68 48.38 11.19
C MET A 1 -0.21 47.25 11.67
N LEU A 2 -0.94 46.61 10.76
CA LEU A 2 -1.67 45.36 11.06
C LEU A 2 -1.26 44.37 9.97
N VAL A 3 -0.51 43.33 10.34
CA VAL A 3 -0.15 42.24 9.44
C VAL A 3 -1.20 41.16 9.62
N LEU A 4 -2.08 41.00 8.62
CA LEU A 4 -2.99 39.88 8.52
C LEU A 4 -2.20 38.63 8.12
N ALA A 5 -2.14 37.66 9.02
CA ALA A 5 -1.67 36.31 8.70
C ALA A 5 -2.73 35.62 7.84
N VAL A 6 -2.41 35.37 6.57
CA VAL A 6 -3.23 34.54 5.69
C VAL A 6 -2.90 33.09 6.03
N ALA A 7 -3.82 32.42 6.72
CA ALA A 7 -3.72 30.98 6.96
C ALA A 7 -3.81 30.25 5.61
N SER A 8 -2.73 29.58 5.23
CA SER A 8 -2.71 28.58 4.17
C SER A 8 -3.67 27.46 4.56
N GLN A 9 -4.84 27.41 3.93
CA GLN A 9 -5.70 26.23 4.00
C GLN A 9 -5.10 25.18 3.07
N ALA A 10 -4.59 24.08 3.64
CA ALA A 10 -4.22 22.91 2.86
C ALA A 10 -5.46 22.41 2.11
N GLN A 11 -5.47 22.54 0.78
CA GLN A 11 -6.46 21.87 -0.06
C GLN A 11 -6.29 20.36 0.10
N VAL A 12 -7.20 19.74 0.84
CA VAL A 12 -7.34 18.28 0.90
C VAL A 12 -7.90 17.86 -0.45
N TYR A 13 -7.02 17.45 -1.36
CA TYR A 13 -7.45 16.78 -2.58
C TYR A 13 -8.08 15.44 -2.18
N PRO A 14 -9.35 15.16 -2.56
CA PRO A 14 -9.95 13.87 -2.27
C PRO A 14 -9.11 12.79 -2.96
N GLU A 15 -8.62 11.82 -2.18
CA GLU A 15 -7.88 10.69 -2.73
C GLU A 15 -8.73 10.01 -3.82
N PRO A 16 -8.13 9.69 -4.99
CA PRO A 16 -8.88 9.13 -6.09
C PRO A 16 -9.46 7.76 -5.68
N VAL A 17 -10.70 7.51 -6.07
CA VAL A 17 -11.43 6.27 -5.77
C VAL A 17 -11.85 5.60 -7.07
N GLU A 18 -11.77 4.28 -7.12
CA GLU A 18 -12.31 3.46 -8.21
C GLU A 18 -13.44 2.58 -7.71
N THR A 19 -14.40 2.31 -8.59
CA THR A 19 -15.43 1.29 -8.37
C THR A 19 -15.04 0.04 -9.14
N VAL A 20 -14.92 -1.08 -8.44
CA VAL A 20 -14.59 -2.37 -9.04
C VAL A 20 -15.73 -3.33 -8.84
N ASN A 21 -16.25 -3.86 -9.95
CA ASN A 21 -17.22 -4.93 -9.93
C ASN A 21 -16.50 -6.24 -9.64
N LEU A 22 -16.96 -6.98 -8.63
CA LEU A 22 -16.41 -8.29 -8.33
C LEU A 22 -16.99 -9.30 -9.31
N ASN A 23 -16.12 -10.08 -9.97
CA ASN A 23 -16.54 -11.19 -10.82
C ASN A 23 -16.97 -12.37 -9.93
N LEU A 24 -18.21 -12.31 -9.46
CA LEU A 24 -18.84 -13.34 -8.64
C LEU A 24 -20.02 -13.94 -9.39
N SER A 25 -20.17 -15.26 -9.31
CA SER A 25 -21.43 -15.89 -9.71
C SER A 25 -22.51 -15.50 -8.70
N PRO A 26 -23.73 -15.14 -9.13
CA PRO A 26 -24.84 -14.91 -8.23
C PRO A 26 -25.08 -16.11 -7.30
N PHE A 27 -25.47 -15.84 -6.06
CA PHE A 27 -25.67 -16.90 -5.07
C PHE A 27 -26.82 -16.59 -4.11
N TYR A 28 -27.31 -17.63 -3.45
CA TYR A 28 -28.33 -17.52 -2.42
C TYR A 28 -27.70 -17.50 -1.04
N LEU A 29 -28.18 -16.61 -0.19
CA LEU A 29 -27.82 -16.51 1.21
C LEU A 29 -29.05 -16.88 2.06
N SER A 30 -29.07 -18.13 2.51
CA SER A 30 -30.17 -18.72 3.28
C SER A 30 -29.91 -18.66 4.79
N ARG A 31 -30.90 -19.06 5.57
CA ARG A 31 -30.89 -18.94 7.04
C ARG A 31 -29.65 -19.56 7.67
N GLY A 32 -28.93 -18.76 8.47
CA GLY A 32 -27.73 -19.18 9.19
C GLY A 32 -26.48 -19.35 8.32
N GLN A 33 -26.55 -19.05 7.02
CA GLN A 33 -25.37 -19.10 6.15
C GLN A 33 -24.53 -17.84 6.29
N VAL A 34 -23.22 -18.05 6.19
CA VAL A 34 -22.21 -16.99 6.04
C VAL A 34 -21.49 -17.24 4.73
N GLN A 35 -21.55 -16.28 3.81
CA GLN A 35 -20.82 -16.33 2.55
C GLN A 35 -19.62 -15.39 2.62
N THR A 36 -18.42 -15.90 2.36
CA THR A 36 -17.22 -15.07 2.23
C THR A 36 -17.07 -14.62 0.78
N VAL A 37 -16.84 -13.32 0.60
CA VAL A 37 -16.60 -12.65 -0.67
C VAL A 37 -15.16 -12.14 -0.65
N HIS A 38 -14.32 -12.70 -1.51
CA HIS A 38 -12.94 -12.28 -1.65
C HIS A 38 -12.85 -11.03 -2.53
N LEU A 39 -12.08 -10.04 -2.07
CA LEU A 39 -11.95 -8.73 -2.73
C LEU A 39 -10.73 -8.63 -3.65
N GLY A 40 -9.97 -9.72 -3.75
CA GLY A 40 -8.68 -9.80 -4.43
C GLY A 40 -7.52 -9.98 -3.44
N SER A 41 -6.34 -10.27 -3.96
CA SER A 41 -5.10 -10.51 -3.20
C SER A 41 -4.47 -9.22 -2.65
N ASP A 42 -4.81 -8.07 -3.21
CA ASP A 42 -4.17 -6.80 -2.84
C ASP A 42 -4.84 -6.17 -1.62
N TRP A 43 -4.05 -5.82 -0.60
CA TRP A 43 -4.54 -5.08 0.56
C TRP A 43 -4.97 -3.67 0.13
N ARG A 44 -6.28 -3.38 0.19
CA ARG A 44 -6.84 -2.09 -0.23
C ARG A 44 -7.81 -1.55 0.80
N HIS A 45 -7.78 -0.24 0.98
CA HIS A 45 -8.72 0.46 1.84
C HIS A 45 -10.06 0.64 1.11
N ILE A 46 -11.10 0.04 1.67
CA ILE A 46 -12.45 0.02 1.12
C ILE A 46 -13.23 1.20 1.72
N VAL A 47 -13.76 2.05 0.86
CA VAL A 47 -14.60 3.17 1.30
C VAL A 47 -16.02 2.66 1.54
N LYS A 48 -16.61 2.03 0.53
CA LYS A 48 -18.00 1.54 0.56
C LYS A 48 -18.19 0.38 -0.40
N VAL A 49 -19.25 -0.39 -0.17
CA VAL A 49 -19.63 -1.56 -0.96
C VAL A 49 -21.06 -1.36 -1.45
N TYR A 50 -21.26 -1.58 -2.73
CA TYR A 50 -22.55 -1.66 -3.39
C TYR A 50 -22.95 -3.12 -3.55
N ILE A 51 -24.12 -3.49 -3.06
CA ILE A 51 -24.63 -4.87 -3.15
C ILE A 51 -25.96 -4.83 -3.88
N GLN A 52 -26.09 -5.58 -4.95
CA GLN A 52 -27.35 -5.81 -5.64
C GLN A 52 -27.95 -7.12 -5.12
N ALA A 53 -29.12 -7.04 -4.50
CA ALA A 53 -29.77 -8.19 -3.92
C ALA A 53 -31.30 -8.08 -3.94
N SER A 54 -31.97 -9.23 -4.05
CA SER A 54 -33.42 -9.35 -3.95
C SER A 54 -33.83 -10.51 -3.06
N GLY A 55 -35.02 -10.40 -2.45
CA GLY A 55 -35.63 -11.44 -1.65
C GLY A 55 -36.29 -12.49 -2.53
N VAL A 56 -36.01 -13.77 -2.28
CA VAL A 56 -36.63 -14.87 -3.03
C VAL A 56 -38.12 -14.96 -2.69
N ASN A 57 -38.97 -15.19 -3.69
CA ASN A 57 -40.43 -15.31 -3.55
C ASN A 57 -41.11 -14.10 -2.88
N ASN A 58 -40.56 -12.90 -3.05
CA ASN A 58 -41.02 -11.66 -2.41
C ASN A 58 -40.95 -11.65 -0.87
N PHE A 59 -40.24 -12.59 -0.25
CA PHE A 59 -39.97 -12.53 1.19
C PHE A 59 -38.89 -11.51 1.49
N VAL A 60 -39.08 -10.75 2.57
CA VAL A 60 -38.04 -9.86 3.09
C VAL A 60 -36.97 -10.71 3.77
N SER A 61 -35.70 -10.47 3.42
CA SER A 61 -34.53 -11.08 4.06
C SER A 61 -33.64 -9.99 4.66
N THR A 62 -32.85 -10.33 5.66
CA THR A 62 -31.89 -9.40 6.27
C THR A 62 -30.55 -10.10 6.40
N PHE A 63 -29.48 -9.42 5.99
CA PHE A 63 -28.11 -9.91 6.16
C PHE A 63 -27.20 -8.81 6.68
N GLN A 64 -26.13 -9.19 7.35
CA GLN A 64 -25.06 -8.31 7.80
C GLN A 64 -23.87 -8.38 6.87
N VAL A 65 -23.24 -7.24 6.65
CA VAL A 65 -21.92 -7.14 6.02
C VAL A 65 -20.91 -7.01 7.14
N VAL A 66 -19.99 -7.96 7.19
CA VAL A 66 -18.94 -8.06 8.21
C VAL A 66 -17.58 -7.92 7.51
N ALA A 67 -16.71 -7.10 8.06
CA ALA A 67 -15.32 -6.95 7.61
C ALA A 67 -14.41 -7.06 8.82
N ASN A 68 -13.32 -7.83 8.69
CA ASN A 68 -12.35 -8.09 9.76
C ASN A 68 -12.97 -8.60 11.09
N GLY A 69 -14.14 -9.23 11.04
CA GLY A 69 -14.87 -9.71 12.22
C GLY A 69 -15.89 -8.72 12.80
N ASP A 70 -15.91 -7.47 12.34
CA ASP A 70 -16.84 -6.44 12.80
C ASP A 70 -18.01 -6.23 11.82
N VAL A 71 -19.23 -6.10 12.36
CA VAL A 71 -20.42 -5.76 11.59
C VAL A 71 -20.36 -4.30 11.12
N LYS A 72 -20.33 -4.08 9.80
CA LYS A 72 -20.27 -2.76 9.18
C LYS A 72 -21.64 -2.20 8.81
N GLY A 73 -22.60 -3.08 8.55
CA GLY A 73 -23.95 -2.68 8.24
C GLY A 73 -24.91 -3.86 8.18
N THR A 74 -26.19 -3.56 8.35
CA THR A 74 -27.27 -4.53 8.16
C THR A 74 -28.11 -4.10 6.97
N VAL A 75 -28.32 -5.02 6.02
CA VAL A 75 -29.04 -4.78 4.78
C VAL A 75 -30.38 -5.51 4.83
N LEU A 76 -31.46 -4.75 4.63
CA LEU A 76 -32.80 -5.28 4.47
C LEU A 76 -33.11 -5.42 2.98
N VAL A 77 -33.43 -6.64 2.56
CA VAL A 77 -33.63 -7.04 1.17
C VAL A 77 -35.09 -7.43 0.95
N PRO A 78 -35.92 -6.58 0.33
CA PRO A 78 -37.28 -6.94 -0.07
C PRO A 78 -37.27 -7.73 -1.39
N GLY A 79 -38.44 -8.14 -1.88
CA GLY A 79 -38.59 -8.89 -3.15
C GLY A 79 -38.12 -8.16 -4.42
N SER A 80 -37.87 -6.85 -4.34
CA SER A 80 -37.29 -6.07 -5.44
C SER A 80 -35.76 -6.12 -5.41
N ASP A 81 -35.13 -5.82 -6.54
CA ASP A 81 -33.67 -5.89 -6.75
C ASP A 81 -33.00 -4.49 -6.74
N PRO A 82 -32.98 -3.73 -5.62
CA PRO A 82 -32.26 -2.47 -5.56
C PRO A 82 -30.77 -2.65 -5.21
N TRP A 83 -30.01 -1.58 -5.38
CA TRP A 83 -28.63 -1.48 -4.92
C TRP A 83 -28.58 -0.94 -3.49
N TYR A 84 -27.85 -1.62 -2.61
CA TYR A 84 -27.59 -1.20 -1.23
C TYR A 84 -26.17 -0.67 -1.11
N VAL A 85 -25.97 0.31 -0.23
CA VAL A 85 -24.65 0.89 0.06
C VAL A 85 -24.30 0.61 1.50
N VAL A 86 -23.12 0.03 1.73
CA VAL A 86 -22.57 -0.17 3.07
C VAL A 86 -21.19 0.48 3.14
N THR A 87 -21.00 1.39 4.09
CA THR A 87 -19.70 2.01 4.37
C THR A 87 -18.83 1.03 5.16
N VAL A 88 -17.61 0.81 4.71
CA VAL A 88 -16.65 -0.10 5.39
C VAL A 88 -15.55 0.72 6.05
N GLY A 89 -14.93 1.63 5.30
CA GLY A 89 -13.98 2.62 5.82
C GLY A 89 -12.70 2.04 6.41
N GLU A 90 -12.26 0.86 5.95
CA GLU A 90 -11.05 0.20 6.45
C GLU A 90 -10.38 -0.70 5.39
N VAL A 91 -9.20 -1.21 5.71
CA VAL A 91 -8.50 -2.21 4.89
C VAL A 91 -9.04 -3.60 5.17
N ALA A 92 -9.56 -4.28 4.15
CA ALA A 92 -10.00 -5.67 4.26
C ALA A 92 -9.70 -6.44 2.96
N SER A 93 -9.35 -7.73 3.09
CA SER A 93 -9.12 -8.64 1.96
C SER A 93 -10.37 -9.45 1.59
N SER A 94 -11.34 -9.51 2.49
CA SER A 94 -12.61 -10.21 2.30
C SER A 94 -13.73 -9.53 3.07
N LEU A 95 -14.96 -9.77 2.62
CA LEU A 95 -16.18 -9.44 3.33
C LEU A 95 -16.94 -10.73 3.61
N GLN A 96 -17.63 -10.77 4.73
CA GLN A 96 -18.55 -11.83 5.06
C GLN A 96 -19.97 -11.27 4.99
N LEU A 97 -20.83 -11.97 4.25
CA LEU A 97 -22.26 -11.72 4.22
C LEU A 97 -22.93 -12.78 5.08
N GLN A 98 -23.50 -12.36 6.21
CA GLN A 98 -24.12 -13.25 7.18
C GLN A 98 -25.63 -13.06 7.16
N HIS A 99 -26.38 -14.13 6.90
CA HIS A 99 -27.83 -14.10 7.05
C HIS A 99 -28.20 -13.86 8.52
N VAL A 100 -29.17 -12.98 8.76
CA VAL A 100 -29.68 -12.68 10.11
C VAL A 100 -31.11 -13.19 10.29
N SER A 101 -32.03 -12.76 9.43
CA SER A 101 -33.47 -13.02 9.61
C SER A 101 -34.25 -12.93 8.31
N GLY A 102 -35.48 -13.47 8.32
CA GLY A 102 -36.38 -13.43 7.17
C GLY A 102 -36.19 -14.59 6.19
N GLY A 103 -36.57 -14.36 4.92
CA GLY A 103 -36.47 -15.32 3.82
C GLY A 103 -35.03 -15.50 3.31
N THR A 104 -34.87 -16.09 2.13
CA THR A 104 -33.57 -16.21 1.45
C THR A 104 -33.27 -14.95 0.65
N ALA A 105 -32.06 -14.41 0.78
CA ALA A 105 -31.58 -13.33 -0.08
C ALA A 105 -30.88 -13.93 -1.31
N TYR A 106 -31.15 -13.38 -2.49
CA TYR A 106 -30.43 -13.66 -3.72
C TYR A 106 -29.48 -12.49 -3.99
N ILE A 107 -28.17 -12.76 -3.92
CA ILE A 107 -27.12 -11.77 -4.17
C ILE A 107 -26.70 -11.89 -5.64
N LYS A 108 -26.90 -10.81 -6.41
CA LYS A 108 -26.71 -10.80 -7.85
C LYS A 108 -25.36 -10.22 -8.27
N ALA A 109 -24.96 -9.12 -7.64
CA ALA A 109 -23.71 -8.45 -7.93
C ALA A 109 -23.20 -7.69 -6.71
N ILE A 110 -21.87 -7.56 -6.62
CA ILE A 110 -21.21 -6.76 -5.60
C ILE A 110 -20.17 -5.89 -6.29
N SER A 111 -20.21 -4.60 -6.00
CA SER A 111 -19.23 -3.62 -6.49
C SER A 111 -18.62 -2.91 -5.30
N VAL A 112 -17.32 -2.65 -5.34
CA VAL A 112 -16.57 -2.11 -4.21
C VAL A 112 -15.93 -0.81 -4.63
N VAL A 113 -16.13 0.23 -3.82
CA VAL A 113 -15.39 1.48 -3.97
C VAL A 113 -14.19 1.43 -3.05
N ARG A 114 -13.02 1.48 -3.67
CA ARG A 114 -11.74 1.45 -2.99
C ARG A 114 -10.93 2.66 -3.43
N TYR A 115 -10.03 3.12 -2.57
CA TYR A 115 -9.04 4.08 -3.01
C TYR A 115 -8.22 3.45 -4.13
N THR A 116 -8.14 4.15 -5.27
CA THR A 116 -7.13 3.80 -6.25
C THR A 116 -5.81 4.04 -5.54
N ARG A 117 -4.87 3.09 -5.65
CA ARG A 117 -3.48 3.57 -5.69
C ARG A 117 -3.50 4.60 -6.81
N PRO A 118 -2.93 5.81 -6.66
CA PRO A 118 -2.54 6.52 -7.86
C PRO A 118 -1.85 5.47 -8.70
N VAL A 119 -2.44 5.12 -9.86
CA VAL A 119 -1.71 4.33 -10.83
C VAL A 119 -0.47 5.17 -10.94
N SER A 120 0.66 4.60 -10.57
CA SER A 120 1.90 5.14 -11.04
C SER A 120 1.88 4.93 -12.56
N THR A 121 0.98 5.62 -13.28
CA THR A 121 1.40 6.59 -14.28
C THR A 121 2.22 7.63 -13.53
N VAL A 122 3.34 7.16 -12.99
CA VAL A 122 4.58 7.78 -13.30
C VAL A 122 4.59 7.70 -14.84
N GLU A 123 3.87 8.63 -15.51
CA GLU A 123 4.50 9.41 -16.58
C GLU A 123 5.92 9.51 -16.06
N PRO A 124 6.91 8.82 -16.68
CA PRO A 124 8.25 8.66 -16.14
C PRO A 124 8.55 10.00 -15.52
N THR A 125 8.43 10.12 -14.18
CA THR A 125 8.43 11.46 -13.55
C THR A 125 9.69 11.97 -14.13
N PRO A 126 9.67 13.01 -15.00
CA PRO A 126 10.85 13.36 -15.77
C PRO A 126 11.87 13.39 -14.67
N VAL A 127 12.88 12.52 -14.78
CA VAL A 127 13.83 12.32 -13.69
C VAL A 127 14.42 13.70 -13.61
N TYR A 128 13.79 14.54 -12.79
CA TYR A 128 14.22 15.88 -12.56
C TYR A 128 15.53 15.50 -11.95
N PRO A 129 16.66 15.77 -12.64
CA PRO A 129 17.92 15.62 -11.95
C PRO A 129 17.65 16.39 -10.67
N ILE A 130 17.61 15.68 -9.54
CA ILE A 130 17.31 16.30 -8.25
C ILE A 130 18.42 17.32 -8.22
N LYS A 131 18.08 18.57 -8.56
CA LYS A 131 19.07 19.61 -8.64
C LYS A 131 19.46 19.68 -7.19
N PRO A 132 20.69 19.26 -6.84
CA PRO A 132 21.06 19.24 -5.44
C PRO A 132 20.71 20.63 -4.92
N PRO A 133 19.95 20.73 -3.82
CA PRO A 133 19.71 22.04 -3.21
C PRO A 133 21.07 22.73 -3.14
N SER A 134 21.20 23.87 -3.79
CA SER A 134 22.48 24.57 -3.95
C SER A 134 22.79 25.30 -2.65
N TYR A 135 23.00 24.52 -1.59
CA TYR A 135 23.47 24.86 -0.26
C TYR A 135 23.63 23.49 0.40
N SER A 136 24.81 22.97 0.70
CA SER A 136 26.13 23.55 0.89
C SER A 136 27.16 22.44 0.68
N TRP A 137 28.41 22.83 0.49
CA TRP A 137 29.57 21.96 0.76
C TRP A 137 29.38 21.08 2.01
N PRO A 138 29.94 19.85 2.03
CA PRO A 138 30.92 19.34 1.08
C PRO A 138 30.27 18.71 -0.15
N GLU A 139 30.91 18.87 -1.32
CA GLU A 139 30.59 18.21 -2.60
C GLU A 139 30.51 16.67 -2.53
N LYS A 140 30.78 16.07 -1.36
CA LYS A 140 30.75 14.64 -1.07
C LYS A 140 29.91 14.36 0.18
N ASN A 141 28.60 14.55 0.10
CA ASN A 141 27.69 14.00 1.11
C ASN A 141 27.51 12.50 0.82
N GLU A 142 28.53 11.73 1.20
CA GLU A 142 28.65 10.30 0.95
C GLU A 142 27.45 9.52 1.52
N ALA A 143 26.98 9.90 2.71
CA ALA A 143 25.75 9.39 3.31
C ALA A 143 24.54 9.53 2.38
N SER A 144 24.34 10.72 1.81
CA SER A 144 23.23 10.96 0.88
C SER A 144 23.42 10.21 -0.45
N ALA A 145 24.66 10.06 -0.92
CA ALA A 145 24.97 9.33 -2.14
C ALA A 145 24.67 7.83 -2.00
N LEU A 146 25.11 7.21 -0.90
CA LEU A 146 24.83 5.82 -0.58
C LEU A 146 23.33 5.59 -0.36
N ALA A 147 22.67 6.45 0.42
CA ALA A 147 21.23 6.35 0.62
C ALA A 147 20.44 6.46 -0.70
N ARG A 148 20.85 7.35 -1.61
CA ARG A 148 20.23 7.48 -2.94
C ARG A 148 20.51 6.25 -3.81
N GLN A 149 21.73 5.71 -3.77
CA GLN A 149 22.09 4.51 -4.49
C GLN A 149 21.23 3.32 -4.03
N ALA A 150 21.01 3.15 -2.72
CA ALA A 150 20.12 2.12 -2.19
C ALA A 150 18.69 2.25 -2.73
N ILE A 151 18.12 3.46 -2.78
CA ILE A 151 16.79 3.70 -3.35
C ILE A 151 16.73 3.26 -4.82
N ASN A 152 17.76 3.61 -5.61
CA ASN A 152 17.82 3.27 -7.03
C ASN A 152 17.92 1.77 -7.26
N ILE A 153 18.75 1.07 -6.48
CA ILE A 153 18.88 -0.39 -6.56
C ILE A 153 17.54 -1.06 -6.25
N ILE A 154 16.88 -0.66 -5.16
CA ILE A 154 15.57 -1.24 -4.80
C ILE A 154 14.51 -0.94 -5.86
N ASN A 155 14.51 0.25 -6.47
CA ASN A 155 13.62 0.55 -7.60
C ASN A 155 13.88 -0.36 -8.81
N GLY A 156 15.15 -0.72 -9.07
CA GLY A 156 15.53 -1.66 -10.12
C GLY A 156 15.12 -3.10 -9.81
N LEU A 157 15.14 -3.51 -8.55
CA LEU A 157 14.71 -4.85 -8.11
C LEU A 157 13.18 -4.99 -8.02
N GLN A 158 12.45 -3.89 -7.76
CA GLN A 158 11.01 -3.88 -7.54
C GLN A 158 10.18 -4.64 -8.60
N PRO A 159 10.44 -4.51 -9.92
CA PRO A 159 9.66 -5.21 -10.94
C PRO A 159 9.82 -6.74 -10.92
N TYR A 160 10.86 -7.24 -10.26
CA TYR A 160 11.25 -8.65 -10.24
C TYR A 160 10.90 -9.34 -8.91
N ALA A 161 10.42 -8.58 -7.93
CA ALA A 161 9.95 -9.10 -6.65
C ALA A 161 8.43 -9.27 -6.65
N ASN A 162 7.93 -10.34 -6.05
CA ASN A 162 6.50 -10.45 -5.75
C ASN A 162 6.09 -9.38 -4.73
N PHE A 163 4.83 -8.96 -4.72
CA PHE A 163 4.33 -7.89 -3.85
C PHE A 163 4.57 -8.18 -2.36
N ASP A 164 4.30 -9.40 -1.91
CA ASP A 164 4.46 -9.79 -0.50
C ASP A 164 5.95 -9.78 -0.09
N GLU A 165 6.82 -10.32 -0.94
CA GLU A 165 8.27 -10.36 -0.71
C GLU A 165 8.89 -8.97 -0.78
N PHE A 166 8.45 -8.14 -1.73
CA PHE A 166 8.86 -6.75 -1.82
C PHE A 166 8.48 -6.00 -0.54
N GLY A 167 7.25 -6.20 -0.05
CA GLY A 167 6.76 -5.59 1.18
C GLY A 167 7.56 -6.00 2.42
N LEU A 168 7.97 -7.26 2.49
CA LEU A 168 8.69 -7.83 3.63
C LEU A 168 10.20 -7.52 3.63
N TYR A 169 10.86 -7.58 2.48
CA TYR A 169 12.33 -7.52 2.40
C TYR A 169 12.86 -6.22 1.78
N LEU A 170 12.29 -5.76 0.67
CA LEU A 170 12.88 -4.65 -0.11
C LEU A 170 12.33 -3.26 0.28
N LEU A 171 11.04 -3.17 0.62
CA LEU A 171 10.40 -1.92 1.02
C LEU A 171 10.99 -1.33 2.32
N PRO A 172 11.34 -2.13 3.36
CA PRO A 172 12.02 -1.61 4.54
C PRO A 172 13.35 -0.93 4.21
N ILE A 173 14.16 -1.50 3.31
CA ILE A 173 15.42 -0.91 2.84
C ILE A 173 15.15 0.46 2.20
N LYS A 174 14.19 0.53 1.27
CA LYS A 174 13.83 1.78 0.59
C LYS A 174 13.35 2.87 1.56
N LYS A 175 12.57 2.49 2.58
CA LYS A 175 12.11 3.42 3.63
C LYS A 175 13.27 3.92 4.50
N ALA A 176 14.16 3.02 4.92
CA ALA A 176 15.35 3.38 5.69
C ALA A 176 16.28 4.30 4.89
N ALA A 177 16.51 3.99 3.61
CA ALA A 177 17.29 4.80 2.69
C ALA A 177 16.68 6.18 2.46
N GLY A 178 15.35 6.28 2.31
CA GLY A 178 14.65 7.56 2.20
C GLY A 178 14.86 8.46 3.43
N ARG A 179 14.81 7.88 4.64
CA ARG A 179 15.07 8.61 5.89
C ARG A 179 16.53 9.07 5.98
N ALA A 180 17.47 8.18 5.69
CA ALA A 180 18.89 8.50 5.67
C ALA A 180 19.21 9.61 4.66
N TYR A 181 18.63 9.54 3.46
CA TYR A 181 18.80 10.55 2.41
C TYR A 181 18.28 11.92 2.86
N ALA A 182 17.05 12.00 3.36
CA ALA A 182 16.45 13.24 3.82
C ALA A 182 17.24 13.86 4.99
N ALA A 183 17.65 13.04 5.95
CA ALA A 183 18.46 13.48 7.08
C ALA A 183 19.85 13.97 6.64
N ALA A 184 20.51 13.22 5.74
CA ALA A 184 21.82 13.59 5.22
C ALA A 184 21.77 14.90 4.42
N GLN A 185 20.72 15.12 3.62
CA GLN A 185 20.52 16.39 2.90
C GLN A 185 20.31 17.56 3.85
N ALA A 186 19.60 17.35 4.96
CA ALA A 186 19.32 18.42 5.93
C ALA A 186 20.47 18.72 6.90
N LYS A 187 21.23 17.71 7.31
CA LYS A 187 22.21 17.82 8.42
C LYS A 187 23.66 17.53 8.03
N GLY A 188 23.91 17.10 6.79
CA GLY A 188 25.22 16.64 6.33
C GLY A 188 25.56 15.22 6.79
N SER A 189 26.63 14.64 6.24
CA SER A 189 27.04 13.24 6.46
C SER A 189 27.57 12.94 7.87
N ILE A 190 28.05 13.95 8.60
CA ILE A 190 28.75 13.80 9.89
C ILE A 190 27.77 13.75 11.08
N SER A 191 26.49 14.07 10.87
CA SER A 191 25.51 14.12 11.97
C SER A 191 25.28 12.75 12.61
N ALA A 192 25.29 12.67 13.94
CA ALA A 192 24.98 11.45 14.69
C ALA A 192 23.61 10.85 14.28
N SER A 193 22.60 11.68 14.05
CA SER A 193 21.30 11.21 13.56
C SER A 193 21.40 10.55 12.17
N VAL A 194 22.26 11.07 11.29
CA VAL A 194 22.47 10.50 9.96
C VAL A 194 23.17 9.16 10.07
N HIS A 195 24.15 9.06 10.97
CA HIS A 195 24.82 7.80 11.29
C HIS A 195 23.83 6.73 11.79
N GLU A 196 22.93 7.07 12.71
CA GLU A 196 21.86 6.16 13.16
C GLU A 196 20.95 5.71 12.01
N TYR A 197 20.56 6.61 11.11
CA TYR A 197 19.74 6.24 9.94
C TYR A 197 20.49 5.33 8.96
N LEU A 198 21.80 5.50 8.81
CA LEU A 198 22.63 4.63 7.97
C LEU A 198 22.86 3.26 8.62
N GLN A 199 23.01 3.18 9.94
CA GLN A 199 23.02 1.91 10.68
C GLN A 199 21.71 1.15 10.48
N ALA A 200 20.57 1.86 10.60
CA ALA A 200 19.27 1.27 10.33
C ALA A 200 19.15 0.78 8.87
N LEU A 201 19.67 1.53 7.90
CA LEU A 201 19.72 1.11 6.50
C LEU A 201 20.54 -0.18 6.33
N LYS A 202 21.75 -0.23 6.89
CA LYS A 202 22.60 -1.43 6.84
C LYS A 202 21.89 -2.63 7.47
N ALA A 203 21.29 -2.47 8.64
CA ALA A 203 20.56 -3.55 9.30
C ALA A 203 19.42 -4.12 8.44
N GLN A 204 18.72 -3.27 7.67
CA GLN A 204 17.68 -3.73 6.74
C GLN A 204 18.28 -4.46 5.53
N ILE A 205 19.45 -4.05 5.04
CA ILE A 205 20.15 -4.74 3.95
C ILE A 205 20.60 -6.12 4.42
N ASP A 206 21.25 -6.19 5.60
CA ASP A 206 21.73 -7.45 6.19
C ASP A 206 20.56 -8.42 6.46
N TYR A 207 19.41 -7.91 6.91
CA TYR A 207 18.19 -8.70 7.09
C TYR A 207 17.66 -9.29 5.77
N ALA A 208 17.73 -8.53 4.67
CA ALA A 208 17.22 -8.95 3.37
C ALA A 208 18.22 -9.81 2.57
N THR A 209 19.48 -9.92 2.99
CA THR A 209 20.52 -10.67 2.26
C THR A 209 20.10 -12.09 1.89
N PRO A 210 19.55 -12.94 2.79
CA PRO A 210 19.18 -14.31 2.42
C PRO A 210 18.13 -14.37 1.29
N TYR A 211 17.17 -13.44 1.30
CA TYR A 211 16.16 -13.33 0.25
C TYR A 211 16.78 -12.89 -1.09
N VAL A 212 17.70 -11.93 -1.04
CA VAL A 212 18.39 -11.42 -2.23
C VAL A 212 19.22 -12.54 -2.88
N ASP A 213 19.89 -13.35 -2.06
CA ASP A 213 20.73 -14.46 -2.48
C ASP A 213 19.90 -15.55 -3.16
N GLU A 214 18.78 -15.93 -2.55
CA GLU A 214 17.92 -16.98 -3.10
C GLU A 214 17.20 -16.55 -4.38
N THR A 215 16.74 -15.29 -4.41
CA THR A 215 15.81 -14.81 -5.44
C THR A 215 16.51 -14.19 -6.64
N PHE A 216 17.53 -13.36 -6.40
CA PHE A 216 18.11 -12.54 -7.46
C PHE A 216 19.44 -13.07 -7.99
N GLU A 217 20.11 -14.01 -7.29
CA GLU A 217 21.37 -14.58 -7.78
C GLU A 217 21.19 -15.45 -9.04
N ARG A 218 19.96 -15.87 -9.34
CA ARG A 218 19.63 -16.74 -10.49
C ARG A 218 18.96 -16.02 -11.66
N SER A 219 18.80 -14.69 -11.58
CA SER A 219 17.96 -13.93 -12.51
C SER A 219 18.73 -12.85 -13.28
N ALA A 220 18.05 -12.19 -14.23
CA ALA A 220 18.60 -11.10 -15.04
C ALA A 220 18.97 -9.83 -14.24
N VAL A 221 18.68 -9.78 -12.93
CA VAL A 221 19.03 -8.67 -12.03
C VAL A 221 20.13 -9.01 -11.02
N PHE A 222 20.93 -10.04 -11.32
CA PHE A 222 22.12 -10.44 -10.56
C PHE A 222 23.03 -9.27 -10.18
N GLU A 223 23.32 -8.39 -11.16
CA GLU A 223 24.20 -7.22 -10.95
C GLU A 223 23.64 -6.25 -9.91
N LEU A 224 22.32 -6.01 -9.90
CA LEU A 224 21.68 -5.13 -8.91
C LEU A 224 21.71 -5.76 -7.50
N ALA A 225 21.60 -7.09 -7.41
CA ALA A 225 21.75 -7.80 -6.16
C ALA A 225 23.18 -7.70 -5.59
N ILE A 226 24.19 -7.84 -6.45
CA ILE A 226 25.59 -7.60 -6.08
C ILE A 226 25.80 -6.16 -5.65
N GLU A 227 25.26 -5.19 -6.40
CA GLU A 227 25.37 -3.77 -6.04
C GLU A 227 24.76 -3.47 -4.67
N LEU A 228 23.64 -4.12 -4.32
CA LEU A 228 23.03 -3.99 -3.00
C LEU A 228 23.95 -4.50 -1.88
N LYS A 229 24.58 -5.66 -2.09
CA LYS A 229 25.55 -6.23 -1.15
C LYS A 229 26.77 -5.32 -1.01
N ALA A 230 27.35 -4.89 -2.12
CA ALA A 230 28.49 -3.97 -2.13
C ALA A 230 28.16 -2.65 -1.44
N LEU A 231 26.91 -2.18 -1.54
CA LEU A 231 26.44 -1.01 -0.81
C LEU A 231 26.36 -1.25 0.71
N GLY A 232 25.93 -2.44 1.15
CA GLY A 232 25.98 -2.85 2.56
C GLY A 232 27.40 -2.78 3.14
N GLU A 233 28.40 -3.26 2.39
CA GLU A 233 29.82 -3.20 2.78
C GLU A 233 30.37 -1.77 2.81
N ARG A 234 29.97 -0.92 1.85
CA ARG A 234 30.34 0.50 1.84
C ARG A 234 29.73 1.25 3.02
N LEU A 235 28.47 0.96 3.37
CA LEU A 235 27.84 1.52 4.55
C LEU A 235 28.58 1.08 5.82
N GLU A 236 28.97 -0.18 5.92
CA GLU A 236 29.77 -0.65 7.06
C GLU A 236 31.11 0.08 7.19
N THR A 237 31.77 0.34 6.08
CA THR A 237 33.03 1.09 6.05
C THR A 237 32.85 2.53 6.52
N LEU A 238 31.75 3.18 6.14
CA LEU A 238 31.43 4.56 6.55
C LEU A 238 30.95 4.66 7.99
N LEU A 239 30.42 3.58 8.54
CA LEU A 239 29.91 3.51 9.91
C LEU A 239 30.99 3.18 10.95
N LYS A 240 32.20 2.80 10.52
CA LYS A 240 33.38 2.56 11.36
C LYS A 240 34.15 3.85 11.62
#